data_AF-A0A2D6MIX5-F1
#
_entry.id   AF-A0A2D6MIX5-F1
#
_cell.length_a   1.000
_cell.length_b   1.000
_cell.length_c   1.000
_cell.angle_alpha   90.00
_cell.angle_beta   90.00
_cell.angle_gamma   90.00
#
_symmetry.space_group_name_H-M   'P 1'
#
loop_
_entity.id
_entity.type
_entity.pdbx_description
1 polymer ?
#
loop_
_entity_poly.entity_id
_entity_poly.type
_entity_poly.pdbx_seq_one_letter_code
_entity_poly.pdbx_strand_id
1 'polypeptide(L)'
;MTTYYYYADATGANDGTSEADAWTDFENALESIAAGDILYMKKSASRVNLGGNKVVSMAAPNSTATTIVEGYETTPGDGERWQGGATQAVTINAGGNVIFKNIDYETNNSAYAWSNNNAIDHAYYYNCRFVNTNTGTGAEAFNIRFYTHCINCYFESSNNSTTGGVVLVQTNDGASFHSCVFRGNRGCYSQGTGVNVPLVFTGCVFTDGSVEAMEIGIDVDLINSTNEAAIFNVTECTFYGFGTDAIAIRELPNINTYPYNLNVIQNNIFYGSSATNAINIEDASVNTGLLIVGNAYGGVTNQVNGGGTNLQNLDAVTLSDDPFTDGANLDFSLNSTSGGGADCKDAAYPTTIQGLASTSGRHIGASQYTAEGGESISIF
;
A
#
# COMPACT_ATOMS: atom_id res chain seq x y z
N MET A 1 2.73 21.72 21.15
CA MET A 1 1.71 20.69 20.94
C MET A 1 0.43 21.19 21.56
N THR A 2 -0.37 21.84 20.73
CA THR A 2 -1.73 22.24 21.02
C THR A 2 -2.68 21.21 20.39
N THR A 3 -3.84 21.02 21.00
CA THR A 3 -4.89 20.14 20.47
C THR A 3 -5.99 21.00 19.87
N TYR A 4 -6.42 20.62 18.67
CA TYR A 4 -7.52 21.24 17.95
C TYR A 4 -8.57 20.21 17.55
N TYR A 5 -9.76 20.69 17.23
CA TYR A 5 -10.90 19.87 16.84
C TYR A 5 -11.50 20.36 15.52
N TYR A 6 -11.88 19.41 14.69
CA TYR A 6 -12.73 19.60 13.51
C TYR A 6 -13.99 18.76 13.68
N TYR A 7 -15.16 19.37 13.47
CA TYR A 7 -16.43 18.68 13.40
C TYR A 7 -17.41 19.50 12.54
N ALA A 8 -17.83 18.93 11.40
CA ALA A 8 -18.67 19.62 10.42
C ALA A 8 -20.02 20.10 11.00
N ASP A 9 -20.51 19.44 12.05
CA ASP A 9 -21.79 19.77 12.69
C ASP A 9 -21.64 20.58 13.99
N ALA A 10 -20.44 21.07 14.32
CA ALA A 10 -20.22 21.92 15.49
C ALA A 10 -20.97 23.25 15.38
N THR A 11 -21.39 23.79 16.54
CA THR A 11 -22.20 25.02 16.62
C THR A 11 -21.62 26.10 17.54
N GLY A 12 -20.45 25.86 18.13
CA GLY A 12 -19.79 26.81 19.04
C GLY A 12 -19.04 27.92 18.29
N ALA A 13 -17.95 28.39 18.89
CA ALA A 13 -17.20 29.55 18.41
C ALA A 13 -16.42 29.32 17.09
N ASN A 14 -16.28 28.06 16.64
CA ASN A 14 -15.57 27.69 15.40
C ASN A 14 -14.10 28.15 15.42
N ASP A 15 -13.41 27.92 16.54
CA ASP A 15 -11.99 28.26 16.74
C ASP A 15 -11.08 27.03 16.94
N GLY A 16 -11.66 25.83 16.95
CA GLY A 16 -10.95 24.56 17.08
C GLY A 16 -10.48 24.24 18.49
N THR A 17 -10.68 25.10 19.50
CA THR A 17 -10.06 24.94 20.83
C THR A 17 -10.74 23.90 21.73
N SER A 18 -11.96 23.53 21.39
CA SER A 18 -12.74 22.48 22.06
C SER A 18 -13.59 21.73 21.04
N GLU A 19 -14.17 20.59 21.42
CA GLU A 19 -15.11 19.87 20.54
C GLU A 19 -16.38 20.71 20.26
N ALA A 20 -16.85 21.48 21.24
CA ALA A 20 -18.01 22.35 21.07
C ALA A 20 -17.70 23.52 20.11
N ASP A 21 -16.47 24.02 20.18
CA ASP A 21 -15.97 25.14 19.37
C ASP A 21 -15.14 24.66 18.16
N ALA A 22 -15.30 23.39 17.78
CA ALA A 22 -14.53 22.77 16.71
C ALA A 22 -14.66 23.54 15.38
N TRP A 23 -13.62 23.49 14.56
CA TRP A 23 -13.70 24.02 13.21
C TRP A 23 -14.74 23.25 12.39
N THR A 24 -15.55 23.97 11.62
CA THR A 24 -16.56 23.38 10.73
C THR A 24 -16.09 23.30 9.27
N ASP A 25 -15.06 24.06 8.90
CA ASP A 25 -14.45 24.04 7.57
C ASP A 25 -13.16 23.21 7.56
N PHE A 26 -13.09 22.25 6.64
CA PHE A 26 -12.01 21.25 6.57
C PHE A 26 -10.66 21.88 6.18
N GLU A 27 -10.66 22.77 5.19
CA GLU A 27 -9.43 23.43 4.73
C GLU A 27 -8.89 24.32 5.84
N ASN A 28 -9.74 25.16 6.41
CA ASN A 28 -9.38 26.04 7.51
C ASN A 28 -8.83 25.25 8.71
N ALA A 29 -9.41 24.08 9.03
CA ALA A 29 -8.93 23.26 10.14
C ALA A 29 -7.49 22.76 9.93
N LEU A 30 -7.18 22.25 8.74
CA LEU A 30 -5.85 21.72 8.43
C LEU A 30 -4.80 22.82 8.20
N GLU A 31 -5.21 23.98 7.66
CA GLU A 31 -4.30 25.11 7.42
C GLU A 31 -4.00 25.91 8.70
N SER A 32 -4.85 25.81 9.72
CA SER A 32 -4.71 26.58 10.96
C SER A 32 -3.80 25.93 12.00
N ILE A 33 -3.47 24.64 11.88
CA ILE A 33 -2.58 23.96 12.84
C ILE A 33 -1.10 24.21 12.54
N ALA A 34 -0.29 24.31 13.58
CA ALA A 34 1.15 24.47 13.46
C ALA A 34 1.90 23.14 13.52
N ALA A 35 3.21 23.22 13.23
CA ALA A 35 4.14 22.10 13.42
C ALA A 35 4.08 21.54 14.86
N GLY A 36 3.84 20.24 15.00
CA GLY A 36 3.79 19.59 16.32
C GLY A 36 2.44 19.62 17.02
N ASP A 37 1.39 20.12 16.37
CA ASP A 37 0.03 20.11 16.89
C ASP A 37 -0.73 18.83 16.53
N ILE A 38 -1.88 18.64 17.19
CA ILE A 38 -2.80 17.54 16.92
C ILE A 38 -4.16 18.11 16.52
N LEU A 39 -4.71 17.65 15.39
CA LEU A 39 -6.08 17.90 14.97
C LEU A 39 -6.91 16.62 15.09
N TYR A 40 -7.94 16.64 15.92
CA TYR A 40 -8.94 15.58 16.00
C TYR A 40 -10.14 15.87 15.11
N MET A 41 -10.46 14.95 14.20
CA MET A 41 -11.55 15.06 13.24
C MET A 41 -12.71 14.14 13.62
N LYS A 42 -13.83 14.73 14.06
CA LYS A 42 -15.00 13.96 14.50
C LYS A 42 -15.83 13.49 13.32
N LYS A 43 -16.19 12.21 13.32
CA LYS A 43 -17.15 11.60 12.39
C LYS A 43 -18.54 12.22 12.56
N SER A 44 -19.14 12.64 11.45
CA SER A 44 -20.52 13.09 11.38
C SER A 44 -21.48 11.90 11.19
N ALA A 45 -22.79 12.14 11.36
CA ALA A 45 -23.82 11.12 11.14
C ALA A 45 -23.83 10.58 9.69
N SER A 46 -23.32 11.39 8.75
CA SER A 46 -23.08 11.02 7.36
C SER A 46 -21.68 11.48 6.95
N ARG A 47 -21.13 10.87 5.89
CA ARG A 47 -19.87 11.30 5.27
C ARG A 47 -19.94 12.80 4.95
N VAL A 48 -18.95 13.56 5.40
CA VAL A 48 -18.90 15.02 5.21
C VAL A 48 -18.64 15.32 3.74
N ASN A 49 -19.52 16.13 3.11
CA ASN A 49 -19.32 16.60 1.76
C ASN A 49 -18.37 17.80 1.73
N LEU A 50 -17.15 17.63 1.23
CA LEU A 50 -16.19 18.72 1.13
C LEU A 50 -16.49 19.68 -0.04
N GLY A 51 -17.40 19.32 -0.95
CA GLY A 51 -17.73 20.14 -2.11
C GLY A 51 -16.72 20.00 -3.23
N GLY A 52 -16.04 21.10 -3.59
CA GLY A 52 -15.05 21.13 -4.67
C GLY A 52 -13.71 20.46 -4.31
N ASN A 53 -12.77 20.50 -5.25
CA ASN A 53 -11.39 20.04 -5.07
C ASN A 53 -10.76 20.83 -3.93
N LYS A 54 -10.08 20.12 -3.04
CA LYS A 54 -9.42 20.67 -1.86
C LYS A 54 -7.93 20.65 -2.08
N VAL A 55 -7.31 21.80 -1.91
CA VAL A 55 -5.85 21.93 -1.96
C VAL A 55 -5.44 22.57 -0.65
N VAL A 56 -5.03 21.73 0.29
CA VAL A 56 -4.74 22.12 1.66
C VAL A 56 -3.26 22.41 1.78
N SER A 57 -2.90 23.60 2.26
CA SER A 57 -1.50 23.97 2.54
C SER A 57 -1.23 23.99 4.04
N MET A 58 -0.82 22.85 4.58
CA MET A 58 -0.51 22.75 6.02
C MET A 58 0.80 23.49 6.30
N ALA A 59 0.85 24.24 7.40
CA ALA A 59 2.08 24.87 7.85
C ALA A 59 3.19 23.81 7.96
N ALA A 60 4.28 24.00 7.22
CA ALA A 60 5.36 23.03 7.10
C ALA A 60 5.85 22.61 8.50
N PRO A 61 5.57 21.38 8.95
CA PRO A 61 6.22 20.90 10.14
C PRO A 61 7.70 20.79 9.82
N ASN A 62 8.52 21.53 10.56
CA ASN A 62 9.96 21.35 10.44
C ASN A 62 10.34 19.95 10.93
N SER A 63 11.53 19.49 10.57
CA SER A 63 12.01 18.12 10.84
C SER A 63 11.98 17.68 12.32
N THR A 64 11.71 18.61 13.25
CA THR A 64 11.75 18.40 14.70
C THR A 64 10.39 18.23 15.37
N ALA A 65 9.27 18.43 14.67
CA ALA A 65 7.94 18.36 15.27
C ALA A 65 6.95 17.63 14.36
N THR A 66 6.37 16.54 14.85
CA THR A 66 5.37 15.75 14.11
C THR A 66 3.98 16.32 14.33
N THR A 67 3.28 16.66 13.24
CA THR A 67 1.87 17.05 13.28
C THR A 67 0.99 15.82 13.08
N ILE A 68 -0.09 15.68 13.87
CA ILE A 68 -1.00 14.54 13.80
C ILE A 68 -2.39 15.02 13.41
N VAL A 69 -3.01 14.34 12.44
CA VAL A 69 -4.41 14.49 12.05
C VAL A 69 -5.08 13.15 12.28
N GLU A 70 -6.03 13.08 13.22
CA GLU A 70 -6.64 11.82 13.65
C GLU A 70 -8.17 11.87 13.58
N GLY A 71 -8.77 10.91 12.88
CA GLY A 71 -10.20 10.66 12.93
C GLY A 71 -10.65 9.95 14.22
N TYR A 72 -11.88 10.24 14.65
CA TYR A 72 -12.57 9.57 15.76
C TYR A 72 -14.10 9.66 15.63
N GLU A 73 -14.86 8.90 16.41
CA GLU A 73 -16.34 8.97 16.43
C GLU A 73 -16.88 9.56 17.73
N THR A 74 -16.51 8.97 18.87
CA THR A 74 -17.03 9.37 20.18
C THR A 74 -15.99 10.10 21.00
N THR A 75 -14.77 9.56 21.06
CA THR A 75 -13.66 10.16 21.82
C THR A 75 -12.36 10.02 21.04
N PRO A 76 -11.51 11.06 21.02
CA PRO A 76 -10.19 10.96 20.42
C PRO A 76 -9.44 9.69 20.87
N GLY A 77 -8.88 8.94 19.91
CA GLY A 77 -8.19 7.68 20.18
C GLY A 77 -9.06 6.41 20.14
N ASP A 78 -10.35 6.51 19.86
CA ASP A 78 -11.26 5.34 19.76
C ASP A 78 -10.98 4.41 18.55
N GLY A 79 -10.14 4.84 17.61
CA GLY A 79 -9.77 4.05 16.44
C GLY A 79 -10.77 4.16 15.28
N GLU A 80 -11.87 4.88 15.47
CA GLU A 80 -12.88 5.09 14.45
C GLU A 80 -12.41 6.12 13.42
N ARG A 81 -12.89 5.97 12.18
CA ARG A 81 -12.46 6.83 11.08
C ARG A 81 -13.32 8.07 10.94
N TRP A 82 -12.66 9.21 10.76
CA TRP A 82 -13.34 10.36 10.17
C TRP A 82 -13.74 10.04 8.74
N GLN A 83 -14.96 10.40 8.34
CA GLN A 83 -15.50 10.09 7.03
C GLN A 83 -15.73 11.36 6.22
N GLY A 84 -14.85 11.60 5.25
CA GLY A 84 -14.98 12.65 4.25
C GLY A 84 -15.30 12.08 2.88
N GLY A 85 -15.94 12.86 2.04
CA GLY A 85 -16.11 12.53 0.63
C GLY A 85 -16.54 13.73 -0.17
N ALA A 86 -16.36 13.64 -1.48
CA ALA A 86 -16.82 14.67 -2.38
C ALA A 86 -16.92 14.13 -3.81
N THR A 87 -17.42 14.96 -4.71
CA THR A 87 -17.27 14.77 -6.15
C THR A 87 -15.84 15.04 -6.64
N GLN A 88 -14.89 15.35 -5.74
CA GLN A 88 -13.62 15.97 -6.05
C GLN A 88 -12.48 15.51 -5.12
N ALA A 89 -11.22 15.75 -5.52
CA ALA A 89 -9.99 15.31 -4.85
C ALA A 89 -9.64 16.12 -3.59
N VAL A 90 -8.84 15.51 -2.71
CA VAL A 90 -8.04 16.24 -1.70
C VAL A 90 -6.56 16.14 -2.06
N THR A 91 -5.87 17.28 -2.10
CA THR A 91 -4.42 17.38 -2.24
C THR A 91 -3.84 18.03 -0.99
N ILE A 92 -2.93 17.31 -0.33
CA ILE A 92 -2.20 17.81 0.83
C ILE A 92 -0.85 18.34 0.39
N ASN A 93 -0.59 19.62 0.66
CA ASN A 93 0.70 20.26 0.57
C ASN A 93 1.19 20.57 2.00
N ALA A 94 1.96 19.66 2.58
CA ALA A 94 2.62 19.82 3.87
C ALA A 94 4.13 19.78 3.69
N GLY A 95 4.85 20.51 4.53
CA GLY A 95 6.32 20.55 4.50
C GLY A 95 7.03 19.37 5.18
N GLY A 96 6.39 18.20 5.25
CA GLY A 96 6.94 16.95 5.80
C GLY A 96 6.24 16.42 7.04
N ASN A 97 6.77 15.39 7.69
CA ASN A 97 6.45 14.93 9.06
C ASN A 97 4.98 15.05 9.56
N VAL A 98 4.01 14.71 8.73
CA VAL A 98 2.59 14.62 9.12
C VAL A 98 2.16 13.16 9.24
N ILE A 99 1.42 12.84 10.29
CA ILE A 99 0.73 11.56 10.46
C ILE A 99 -0.78 11.78 10.26
N PHE A 100 -1.33 11.15 9.24
CA PHE A 100 -2.78 10.98 9.07
C PHE A 100 -3.19 9.63 9.65
N LYS A 101 -4.11 9.64 10.61
CA LYS A 101 -4.60 8.45 11.31
C LYS A 101 -6.11 8.36 11.19
N ASN A 102 -6.62 7.16 10.92
CA ASN A 102 -8.06 6.88 10.88
C ASN A 102 -8.83 7.81 9.91
N ILE A 103 -8.35 7.97 8.68
CA ILE A 103 -9.02 8.80 7.66
C ILE A 103 -9.74 7.87 6.68
N ASP A 104 -11.03 8.10 6.44
CA ASP A 104 -11.81 7.44 5.38
C ASP A 104 -12.27 8.50 4.37
N TYR A 105 -11.72 8.44 3.17
CA TYR A 105 -12.06 9.35 2.08
C TYR A 105 -12.54 8.61 0.83
N GLU A 106 -13.65 9.06 0.27
CA GLU A 106 -14.27 8.44 -0.91
C GLU A 106 -14.72 9.49 -1.93
N THR A 107 -14.44 9.24 -3.21
CA THR A 107 -14.89 10.07 -4.33
C THR A 107 -15.34 9.23 -5.54
N ASN A 108 -15.97 9.87 -6.52
CA ASN A 108 -16.47 9.25 -7.75
C ASN A 108 -16.25 10.08 -9.04
N ASN A 109 -15.56 11.21 -8.96
CA ASN A 109 -15.49 12.16 -10.08
C ASN A 109 -14.17 12.94 -10.13
N SER A 110 -13.10 12.33 -9.61
CA SER A 110 -11.76 12.92 -9.63
C SER A 110 -10.76 11.97 -10.28
N ALA A 111 -9.64 12.54 -10.74
CA ALA A 111 -8.48 11.77 -11.12
C ALA A 111 -7.87 11.01 -9.91
N TYR A 112 -8.04 11.53 -8.70
CA TYR A 112 -7.66 10.80 -7.50
C TYR A 112 -8.57 11.11 -6.32
N ALA A 113 -8.67 10.20 -5.35
CA ALA A 113 -9.36 10.51 -4.09
C ALA A 113 -8.50 11.41 -3.22
N TRP A 114 -7.25 10.99 -3.00
CA TRP A 114 -6.31 11.70 -2.14
C TRP A 114 -4.93 11.78 -2.78
N SER A 115 -4.28 12.93 -2.68
CA SER A 115 -2.92 13.13 -3.13
C SER A 115 -2.05 13.69 -2.02
N ASN A 116 -0.87 13.08 -1.86
CA ASN A 116 0.21 13.63 -1.07
C ASN A 116 1.18 14.38 -1.99
N ASN A 117 1.28 15.69 -1.83
CA ASN A 117 2.15 16.58 -2.60
C ASN A 117 3.14 17.32 -1.68
N ASN A 118 3.70 16.60 -0.71
CA ASN A 118 4.62 17.12 0.31
C ASN A 118 6.08 17.20 -0.18
N ALA A 119 6.49 18.35 -0.71
CA ALA A 119 7.83 18.55 -1.31
C ALA A 119 9.04 18.35 -0.38
N ILE A 120 8.83 18.11 0.92
CA ILE A 120 9.89 18.01 1.92
C ILE A 120 9.55 16.82 2.85
N ASP A 121 9.83 15.59 2.39
CA ASP A 121 9.94 14.30 3.12
C ASP A 121 8.94 13.88 4.23
N HIS A 122 8.46 12.63 4.09
CA HIS A 122 7.78 11.77 5.07
C HIS A 122 6.35 12.15 5.49
N ALA A 123 5.37 11.67 4.73
CA ALA A 123 4.00 11.54 5.24
C ALA A 123 3.72 10.12 5.69
N TYR A 124 3.01 9.98 6.81
CA TYR A 124 2.57 8.69 7.34
C TYR A 124 1.05 8.61 7.29
N TYR A 125 0.55 7.47 6.84
CA TYR A 125 -0.87 7.15 6.81
C TYR A 125 -1.06 5.86 7.58
N TYR A 126 -1.86 5.92 8.65
CA TYR A 126 -2.10 4.78 9.53
C TYR A 126 -3.60 4.51 9.65
N ASN A 127 -4.02 3.28 9.36
CA ASN A 127 -5.42 2.87 9.44
C ASN A 127 -6.36 3.72 8.57
N CYS A 128 -5.89 4.14 7.38
CA CYS A 128 -6.67 4.98 6.46
C CYS A 128 -7.35 4.16 5.37
N ARG A 129 -8.45 4.67 4.81
CA ARG A 129 -9.21 4.11 3.71
C ARG A 129 -9.38 5.17 2.63
N PHE A 130 -8.89 4.91 1.42
CA PHE A 130 -9.05 5.78 0.27
C PHE A 130 -9.74 5.03 -0.86
N VAL A 131 -10.83 5.58 -1.36
CA VAL A 131 -11.63 4.94 -2.43
C VAL A 131 -11.97 5.93 -3.54
N ASN A 132 -11.72 5.51 -4.78
CA ASN A 132 -12.16 6.24 -5.96
C ASN A 132 -13.03 5.33 -6.84
N THR A 133 -14.33 5.60 -6.89
CA THR A 133 -15.29 4.81 -7.68
C THR A 133 -15.45 5.33 -9.11
N ASN A 134 -14.66 6.34 -9.51
CA ASN A 134 -14.64 6.82 -10.89
C ASN A 134 -14.07 5.73 -11.80
N THR A 135 -14.80 5.39 -12.87
CA THR A 135 -14.38 4.41 -13.88
C THR A 135 -13.65 5.05 -15.08
N GLY A 136 -13.39 6.36 -15.01
CA GLY A 136 -12.61 7.08 -16.00
C GLY A 136 -11.10 6.84 -15.88
N THR A 137 -10.35 7.27 -16.88
CA THR A 137 -8.90 7.11 -16.92
C THR A 137 -8.21 7.92 -15.83
N GLY A 138 -7.23 7.29 -15.17
CA GLY A 138 -6.40 7.92 -14.14
C GLY A 138 -7.25 8.30 -12.94
N ALA A 139 -8.01 7.34 -12.42
CA ALA A 139 -8.93 7.48 -11.29
C ALA A 139 -8.34 6.80 -10.03
N GLU A 140 -7.16 7.20 -9.61
CA GLU A 140 -6.46 6.56 -8.50
C GLU A 140 -7.21 6.73 -7.16
N ALA A 141 -7.07 5.78 -6.24
CA ALA A 141 -7.46 6.01 -4.86
C ALA A 141 -6.47 6.97 -4.18
N PHE A 142 -5.18 6.80 -4.48
CA PHE A 142 -4.11 7.49 -3.80
C PHE A 142 -2.98 7.85 -4.76
N ASN A 143 -2.62 9.14 -4.79
CA ASN A 143 -1.56 9.67 -5.63
C ASN A 143 -0.41 10.19 -4.76
N ILE A 144 0.72 9.48 -4.80
CA ILE A 144 1.92 9.76 -4.04
C ILE A 144 2.87 10.57 -4.90
N ARG A 145 3.22 11.77 -4.43
CA ARG A 145 4.16 12.65 -5.12
C ARG A 145 5.44 12.95 -4.34
N PHE A 146 5.70 12.23 -3.24
CA PHE A 146 6.92 12.27 -2.40
C PHE A 146 6.93 11.07 -1.42
N TYR A 147 8.03 10.87 -0.67
CA TYR A 147 8.19 9.78 0.30
C TYR A 147 7.00 9.59 1.25
N THR A 148 6.33 8.44 1.13
CA THR A 148 5.12 8.12 1.89
C THR A 148 5.19 6.74 2.55
N HIS A 149 4.71 6.66 3.79
CA HIS A 149 4.57 5.42 4.53
C HIS A 149 3.10 5.16 4.80
N CYS A 150 2.61 3.99 4.41
CA CYS A 150 1.23 3.56 4.60
C CYS A 150 1.22 2.28 5.43
N ILE A 151 0.48 2.27 6.53
CA ILE A 151 0.42 1.15 7.46
C ILE A 151 -1.04 0.85 7.76
N ASN A 152 -1.44 -0.41 7.56
CA ASN A 152 -2.81 -0.86 7.78
C ASN A 152 -3.84 -0.04 6.97
N CYS A 153 -3.49 0.35 5.74
CA CYS A 153 -4.35 1.16 4.89
C CYS A 153 -5.11 0.32 3.86
N TYR A 154 -6.27 0.82 3.45
CA TYR A 154 -7.09 0.25 2.38
C TYR A 154 -7.17 1.22 1.21
N PHE A 155 -6.88 0.73 0.01
CA PHE A 155 -6.98 1.49 -1.22
C PHE A 155 -7.88 0.73 -2.20
N GLU A 156 -8.86 1.42 -2.77
CA GLU A 156 -9.70 0.84 -3.82
C GLU A 156 -9.99 1.83 -4.94
N SER A 157 -9.84 1.37 -6.17
CA SER A 157 -10.16 2.14 -7.36
C SER A 157 -10.92 1.31 -8.38
N SER A 158 -11.91 1.94 -9.01
CA SER A 158 -12.62 1.43 -10.19
C SER A 158 -11.96 1.85 -11.51
N ASN A 159 -10.69 2.26 -11.45
CA ASN A 159 -9.94 2.66 -12.63
C ASN A 159 -9.64 1.46 -13.55
N ASN A 160 -10.28 1.45 -14.71
CA ASN A 160 -10.04 0.46 -15.78
C ASN A 160 -8.90 0.85 -16.74
N SER A 161 -8.12 1.88 -16.44
CA SER A 161 -7.07 2.31 -17.34
C SER A 161 -5.89 1.34 -17.36
N THR A 162 -5.32 1.15 -18.55
CA THR A 162 -4.04 0.46 -18.73
C THR A 162 -2.85 1.27 -18.22
N THR A 163 -3.08 2.52 -17.79
CA THR A 163 -2.09 3.49 -17.31
C THR A 163 -2.58 4.11 -16.00
N GLY A 164 -1.98 3.75 -14.87
CA GLY A 164 -2.46 4.14 -13.54
C GLY A 164 -2.74 2.91 -12.68
N GLY A 165 -2.60 3.05 -11.36
CA GLY A 165 -2.95 2.03 -10.39
C GLY A 165 -3.99 2.55 -9.41
N VAL A 166 -4.48 1.66 -8.54
CA VAL A 166 -5.24 2.05 -7.34
C VAL A 166 -4.39 3.02 -6.52
N VAL A 167 -3.09 2.76 -6.44
CA VAL A 167 -2.09 3.71 -5.97
C VAL A 167 -1.14 4.06 -7.11
N LEU A 168 -0.94 5.35 -7.35
CA LEU A 168 0.08 5.86 -8.25
C LEU A 168 1.23 6.45 -7.43
N VAL A 169 2.44 5.95 -7.68
CA VAL A 169 3.69 6.56 -7.19
C VAL A 169 4.34 7.30 -8.36
N GLN A 170 4.44 8.62 -8.22
CA GLN A 170 5.01 9.48 -9.26
C GLN A 170 6.55 9.44 -9.26
N THR A 171 7.13 10.19 -10.19
CA THR A 171 8.55 10.15 -10.53
C THR A 171 9.41 10.82 -9.45
N ASN A 172 10.49 10.13 -9.03
CA ASN A 172 11.40 10.51 -7.95
C ASN A 172 10.85 10.36 -6.52
N ASP A 173 9.78 9.57 -6.35
CA ASP A 173 9.09 9.41 -5.06
C ASP A 173 9.26 8.01 -4.49
N GLY A 174 9.31 7.88 -3.18
CA GLY A 174 9.33 6.59 -2.49
C GLY A 174 8.02 6.26 -1.82
N ALA A 175 7.71 4.97 -1.71
CA ALA A 175 6.58 4.51 -0.94
C ALA A 175 6.89 3.20 -0.20
N SER A 176 6.43 3.11 1.05
CA SER A 176 6.39 1.84 1.77
C SER A 176 4.98 1.55 2.25
N PHE A 177 4.60 0.29 2.13
CA PHE A 177 3.27 -0.21 2.45
C PHE A 177 3.42 -1.42 3.36
N HIS A 178 2.79 -1.36 4.53
CA HIS A 178 2.83 -2.40 5.54
C HIS A 178 1.41 -2.79 5.91
N SER A 179 1.06 -4.06 5.73
CA SER A 179 -0.28 -4.56 6.04
C SER A 179 -1.40 -3.80 5.31
N CYS A 180 -1.13 -3.34 4.09
CA CYS A 180 -2.09 -2.60 3.27
C CYS A 180 -2.87 -3.52 2.33
N VAL A 181 -4.06 -3.07 1.93
CA VAL A 181 -4.92 -3.75 0.97
C VAL A 181 -5.10 -2.88 -0.27
N PHE A 182 -4.89 -3.47 -1.45
CA PHE A 182 -5.03 -2.83 -2.76
C PHE A 182 -6.09 -3.58 -3.57
N ARG A 183 -7.14 -2.86 -3.98
CA ARG A 183 -8.28 -3.44 -4.70
C ARG A 183 -8.62 -2.67 -5.97
N GLY A 184 -8.56 -3.33 -7.11
CA GLY A 184 -8.87 -2.74 -8.41
C GLY A 184 -8.18 -3.50 -9.54
N ASN A 185 -8.29 -2.97 -10.76
CA ASN A 185 -7.68 -3.61 -11.93
C ASN A 185 -6.14 -3.62 -11.87
N ARG A 186 -5.51 -2.56 -11.38
CA ARG A 186 -4.05 -2.50 -11.17
C ARG A 186 -3.76 -2.00 -9.77
N GLY A 187 -3.04 -2.76 -8.93
CA GLY A 187 -2.84 -2.42 -7.52
C GLY A 187 -1.97 -1.18 -7.29
N CYS A 188 -0.64 -1.34 -7.32
CA CYS A 188 0.30 -0.23 -7.23
C CYS A 188 1.00 -0.03 -8.57
N TYR A 189 0.94 1.17 -9.11
CA TYR A 189 1.64 1.56 -10.34
C TYR A 189 2.68 2.63 -10.02
N SER A 190 3.94 2.36 -10.37
CA SER A 190 5.01 3.36 -10.29
C SER A 190 5.40 3.77 -11.69
N GLN A 191 5.30 5.07 -11.95
CA GLN A 191 5.61 5.68 -13.24
C GLN A 191 6.73 6.69 -13.07
N GLY A 192 7.82 6.55 -13.81
CA GLY A 192 8.79 7.64 -13.82
C GLY A 192 9.98 7.56 -14.75
N THR A 193 10.41 8.76 -15.16
CA THR A 193 11.71 9.03 -15.78
C THR A 193 12.66 9.67 -14.76
N GLY A 194 13.61 8.90 -14.21
CA GLY A 194 14.62 9.40 -13.28
C GLY A 194 14.43 9.00 -11.82
N VAL A 195 15.60 8.79 -11.19
CA VAL A 195 16.01 8.63 -9.78
C VAL A 195 15.06 7.92 -8.78
N ASN A 196 15.65 6.97 -8.03
CA ASN A 196 15.19 6.28 -6.82
C ASN A 196 13.71 6.36 -6.43
N VAL A 197 12.98 5.30 -6.74
CA VAL A 197 11.66 5.03 -6.14
C VAL A 197 11.83 3.84 -5.20
N PRO A 198 12.18 4.02 -3.90
CA PRO A 198 12.14 2.89 -2.98
C PRO A 198 10.67 2.47 -2.84
N LEU A 199 10.39 1.25 -3.29
CA LEU A 199 9.09 0.62 -3.16
C LEU A 199 9.23 -0.58 -2.25
N VAL A 200 8.60 -0.50 -1.09
CA VAL A 200 8.62 -1.56 -0.08
C VAL A 200 7.20 -2.00 0.21
N PHE A 201 6.95 -3.30 0.07
CA PHE A 201 5.67 -3.92 0.39
C PHE A 201 5.94 -5.05 1.37
N THR A 202 5.28 -4.98 2.53
CA THR A 202 5.34 -6.03 3.55
C THR A 202 3.95 -6.36 4.02
N GLY A 203 3.56 -7.64 4.05
CA GLY A 203 2.27 -8.04 4.60
C GLY A 203 1.07 -7.52 3.79
N CYS A 204 1.24 -7.12 2.53
CA CYS A 204 0.19 -6.47 1.75
C CYS A 204 -0.67 -7.47 0.97
N VAL A 205 -1.93 -7.12 0.71
CA VAL A 205 -2.87 -7.90 -0.10
C VAL A 205 -3.21 -7.15 -1.38
N PHE A 206 -3.06 -7.80 -2.52
CA PHE A 206 -3.47 -7.35 -3.85
C PHE A 206 -4.55 -8.29 -4.37
N THR A 207 -5.76 -7.77 -4.61
CA THR A 207 -6.91 -8.57 -5.07
C THR A 207 -7.92 -7.73 -5.85
N ASP A 208 -8.93 -8.37 -6.42
CA ASP A 208 -9.98 -7.77 -7.22
C ASP A 208 -10.66 -6.57 -6.53
N GLY A 209 -10.99 -5.56 -7.33
CA GLY A 209 -11.88 -4.46 -6.95
C GLY A 209 -13.31 -4.94 -6.74
N SER A 210 -14.18 -4.08 -6.20
CA SER A 210 -15.62 -4.37 -6.12
C SER A 210 -16.31 -4.52 -7.47
N VAL A 211 -15.73 -3.95 -8.53
CA VAL A 211 -16.34 -3.88 -9.87
C VAL A 211 -15.45 -4.43 -10.98
N GLU A 212 -14.19 -4.75 -10.68
CA GLU A 212 -13.18 -5.11 -11.67
C GLU A 212 -12.25 -6.18 -11.12
N ALA A 213 -11.92 -7.15 -11.99
CA ALA A 213 -10.90 -8.13 -11.69
C ALA A 213 -9.51 -7.48 -11.76
N MET A 214 -8.62 -7.92 -10.88
CA MET A 214 -7.22 -7.54 -10.91
C MET A 214 -6.56 -8.09 -12.17
N GLU A 215 -5.91 -7.23 -12.92
CA GLU A 215 -5.03 -7.62 -14.02
C GLU A 215 -3.60 -7.69 -13.51
N ILE A 216 -3.14 -6.63 -12.82
CA ILE A 216 -1.77 -6.52 -12.29
C ILE A 216 -1.75 -6.10 -10.82
N GLY A 217 -0.97 -6.79 -9.98
CA GLY A 217 -0.80 -6.41 -8.57
C GLY A 217 0.11 -5.20 -8.39
N ILE A 218 1.40 -5.37 -8.71
CA ILE A 218 2.41 -4.31 -8.71
C ILE A 218 2.94 -4.14 -10.13
N ASP A 219 3.03 -2.89 -10.56
CA ASP A 219 3.49 -2.54 -11.89
C ASP A 219 4.53 -1.43 -11.83
N VAL A 220 5.76 -1.76 -12.22
CA VAL A 220 6.92 -0.89 -12.16
C VAL A 220 7.35 -0.57 -13.58
N ASP A 221 7.19 0.70 -13.95
CA ASP A 221 7.55 1.23 -15.26
C ASP A 221 8.53 2.41 -15.09
N LEU A 222 9.83 2.08 -14.95
CA LEU A 222 10.91 3.04 -14.73
C LEU A 222 11.61 3.38 -16.05
N ILE A 223 10.89 4.07 -16.92
CA ILE A 223 11.37 4.44 -18.25
C ILE A 223 12.59 5.39 -18.15
N ASN A 224 13.70 5.08 -18.81
CA ASN A 224 14.85 6.01 -18.99
C ASN A 224 15.56 6.52 -17.71
N SER A 225 15.54 5.82 -16.57
CA SER A 225 16.33 6.24 -15.40
C SER A 225 17.82 5.97 -15.60
N THR A 226 18.60 7.02 -15.90
CA THR A 226 20.06 6.90 -16.10
C THR A 226 20.87 6.93 -14.80
N ASN A 227 20.27 7.34 -13.68
CA ASN A 227 20.99 7.72 -12.48
C ASN A 227 20.34 7.11 -11.23
N GLU A 228 20.92 6.02 -10.71
CA GLU A 228 20.69 5.44 -9.37
C GLU A 228 19.77 4.21 -9.28
N ALA A 229 19.93 3.51 -8.17
CA ALA A 229 19.47 2.15 -7.96
C ALA A 229 18.14 2.15 -7.18
N ALA A 230 17.11 1.53 -7.75
CA ALA A 230 15.82 1.34 -7.08
C ALA A 230 15.95 0.30 -5.95
N ILE A 231 15.30 0.56 -4.81
CA ILE A 231 15.03 -0.46 -3.78
C ILE A 231 13.63 -0.98 -4.08
N PHE A 232 13.52 -2.27 -4.35
CA PHE A 232 12.26 -2.94 -4.63
C PHE A 232 12.18 -4.20 -3.77
N ASN A 233 11.40 -4.12 -2.70
CA ASN A 233 11.22 -5.21 -1.75
C ASN A 233 9.74 -5.57 -1.65
N VAL A 234 9.42 -6.82 -1.95
CA VAL A 234 8.06 -7.38 -1.84
C VAL A 234 8.14 -8.61 -0.96
N THR A 235 7.62 -8.49 0.25
CA THR A 235 7.80 -9.49 1.30
C THR A 235 6.48 -9.86 1.94
N GLU A 236 6.23 -11.14 2.14
CA GLU A 236 5.05 -11.60 2.90
C GLU A 236 3.74 -11.01 2.36
N CYS A 237 3.64 -10.82 1.04
CA CYS A 237 2.44 -10.27 0.40
C CYS A 237 1.60 -11.40 -0.21
N THR A 238 0.30 -11.13 -0.36
CA THR A 238 -0.64 -12.01 -1.05
C THR A 238 -1.12 -11.33 -2.32
N PHE A 239 -1.02 -12.04 -3.44
CA PHE A 239 -1.55 -11.65 -4.74
C PHE A 239 -2.59 -12.68 -5.15
N TYR A 240 -3.85 -12.27 -5.26
CA TYR A 240 -4.98 -13.16 -5.54
C TYR A 240 -5.81 -12.63 -6.71
N GLY A 241 -6.26 -13.54 -7.58
CA GLY A 241 -7.22 -13.20 -8.64
C GLY A 241 -6.64 -12.43 -9.84
N PHE A 242 -5.33 -12.17 -9.88
CA PHE A 242 -4.72 -11.42 -10.99
C PHE A 242 -4.83 -12.17 -12.33
N GLY A 243 -5.01 -11.41 -13.42
CA GLY A 243 -5.24 -11.94 -14.76
C GLY A 243 -4.00 -12.08 -15.63
N THR A 244 -3.02 -11.17 -15.53
CA THR A 244 -1.79 -11.22 -16.34
C THR A 244 -0.58 -11.49 -15.48
N ASP A 245 -0.19 -10.52 -14.66
CA ASP A 245 1.04 -10.49 -13.87
C ASP A 245 0.75 -10.10 -12.43
N ALA A 246 1.17 -10.86 -11.42
CA ALA A 246 1.09 -10.34 -10.05
C ALA A 246 2.07 -9.18 -9.83
N ILE A 247 3.27 -9.30 -10.39
CA ILE A 247 4.30 -8.27 -10.42
C ILE A 247 4.81 -8.13 -11.86
N ALA A 248 4.62 -6.95 -12.45
CA ALA A 248 5.21 -6.57 -13.73
C ALA A 248 6.35 -5.57 -13.49
N ILE A 249 7.54 -5.92 -13.97
CA ILE A 249 8.73 -5.08 -13.97
C ILE A 249 9.09 -4.87 -15.44
N ARG A 250 8.66 -3.74 -16.02
CA ARG A 250 8.83 -3.49 -17.45
C ARG A 250 10.25 -3.08 -17.78
N GLU A 251 10.71 -2.04 -17.09
CA GLU A 251 12.06 -1.52 -17.21
C GLU A 251 12.61 -1.31 -15.79
N LEU A 252 13.82 -1.81 -15.54
CA LEU A 252 14.61 -1.40 -14.39
C LEU A 252 15.76 -0.54 -14.87
N PRO A 253 16.15 0.51 -14.11
CA PRO A 253 17.38 1.25 -14.37
C PRO A 253 18.54 0.29 -14.63
N ASN A 254 19.38 0.60 -15.61
CA ASN A 254 20.60 -0.16 -15.86
C ASN A 254 21.48 -0.16 -14.59
N ILE A 255 21.47 -1.27 -13.83
CA ILE A 255 22.16 -1.43 -12.53
C ILE A 255 23.69 -1.39 -12.68
N ASN A 256 24.24 -1.39 -13.90
CA ASN A 256 25.70 -1.44 -14.13
C ASN A 256 26.48 -0.30 -13.45
N THR A 257 25.85 0.81 -13.08
CA THR A 257 26.50 1.92 -12.36
C THR A 257 26.52 1.73 -10.84
N TYR A 258 25.62 0.91 -10.25
CA TYR A 258 25.45 0.74 -8.81
C TYR A 258 25.10 -0.72 -8.42
N PRO A 259 26.08 -1.63 -8.35
CA PRO A 259 25.87 -3.06 -8.07
C PRO A 259 25.43 -3.40 -6.62
N TYR A 260 25.01 -2.42 -5.82
CA TYR A 260 24.82 -2.57 -4.38
C TYR A 260 23.36 -2.70 -3.93
N ASN A 261 22.39 -2.59 -4.84
CA ASN A 261 20.99 -2.78 -4.47
C ASN A 261 20.58 -4.23 -4.60
N LEU A 262 20.39 -4.87 -3.45
CA LEU A 262 19.74 -6.16 -3.33
C LEU A 262 18.23 -5.93 -3.24
N ASN A 263 17.52 -6.27 -4.32
CA ASN A 263 16.07 -6.29 -4.37
C ASN A 263 15.58 -7.68 -3.99
N VAL A 264 14.47 -7.78 -3.28
CA VAL A 264 13.99 -9.06 -2.75
C VAL A 264 12.50 -9.24 -3.02
N ILE A 265 12.12 -10.37 -3.61
CA ILE A 265 10.73 -10.86 -3.67
C ILE A 265 10.68 -12.17 -2.89
N GLN A 266 10.16 -12.11 -1.67
CA GLN A 266 10.28 -13.21 -0.71
C GLN A 266 8.99 -13.49 0.07
N ASN A 267 8.73 -14.76 0.37
CA ASN A 267 7.62 -15.18 1.24
C ASN A 267 6.25 -14.75 0.72
N ASN A 268 6.06 -14.52 -0.57
CA ASN A 268 4.77 -14.09 -1.11
C ASN A 268 3.92 -15.28 -1.55
N ILE A 269 2.60 -15.12 -1.58
CA ILE A 269 1.67 -16.05 -2.23
C ILE A 269 1.17 -15.41 -3.52
N PHE A 270 1.34 -16.12 -4.63
CA PHE A 270 0.82 -15.77 -5.94
C PHE A 270 -0.23 -16.81 -6.36
N TYR A 271 -1.51 -16.44 -6.34
CA TYR A 271 -2.59 -17.32 -6.75
C TYR A 271 -3.56 -16.62 -7.73
N GLY A 272 -3.30 -16.77 -9.02
CA GLY A 272 -4.14 -16.21 -10.09
C GLY A 272 -4.84 -17.34 -10.83
N SER A 273 -6.16 -17.33 -10.98
CA SER A 273 -6.86 -18.44 -11.64
C SER A 273 -6.75 -18.35 -13.18
N SER A 274 -5.64 -18.87 -13.73
CA SER A 274 -5.23 -18.80 -15.15
C SER A 274 -4.41 -17.56 -15.53
N ALA A 275 -3.65 -17.02 -14.59
CA ALA A 275 -2.74 -15.92 -14.88
C ALA A 275 -1.56 -16.37 -15.76
N THR A 276 -0.98 -15.43 -16.50
CA THR A 276 0.18 -15.72 -17.35
C THR A 276 1.44 -15.84 -16.51
N ASN A 277 1.78 -14.84 -15.70
CA ASN A 277 2.98 -14.85 -14.89
C ASN A 277 2.68 -14.45 -13.44
N ALA A 278 3.37 -15.03 -12.47
CA ALA A 278 3.43 -14.39 -11.15
C ALA A 278 4.37 -13.18 -11.20
N ILE A 279 5.57 -13.36 -11.73
CA ILE A 279 6.57 -12.29 -11.86
C ILE A 279 6.98 -12.19 -13.34
N ASN A 280 6.81 -11.02 -13.93
CA ASN A 280 7.19 -10.73 -15.31
C ASN A 280 8.26 -9.62 -15.34
N ILE A 281 9.38 -9.88 -15.99
CA ILE A 281 10.52 -8.97 -16.11
C ILE A 281 10.83 -8.78 -17.60
N GLU A 282 10.34 -7.69 -18.18
CA GLU A 282 10.32 -7.53 -19.65
C GLU A 282 11.72 -7.24 -20.24
N ASP A 283 12.60 -6.56 -19.50
CA ASP A 283 13.98 -6.30 -19.96
C ASP A 283 14.95 -7.44 -19.57
N ALA A 284 15.30 -8.25 -20.58
CA ALA A 284 16.25 -9.37 -20.43
C ALA A 284 17.72 -8.95 -20.31
N SER A 285 18.05 -7.66 -20.48
CA SER A 285 19.42 -7.15 -20.38
C SER A 285 19.86 -6.79 -18.96
N VAL A 286 18.92 -6.85 -18.01
CA VAL A 286 19.14 -6.41 -16.63
C VAL A 286 19.73 -7.54 -15.80
N ASN A 287 21.02 -7.42 -15.45
CA ASN A 287 21.65 -8.24 -14.39
C ASN A 287 21.12 -7.74 -13.05
N THR A 288 19.87 -8.09 -12.75
CA THR A 288 19.16 -7.59 -11.59
C THR A 288 19.77 -8.20 -10.34
N GLY A 289 20.19 -7.38 -9.37
CA GLY A 289 20.44 -7.83 -8.00
C GLY A 289 19.16 -8.30 -7.30
N LEU A 290 18.27 -8.98 -8.01
CA LEU A 290 16.96 -9.44 -7.55
C LEU A 290 17.08 -10.88 -7.05
N LEU A 291 16.79 -11.06 -5.78
CA LEU A 291 16.64 -12.36 -5.14
C LEU A 291 15.16 -12.71 -5.06
N ILE A 292 14.77 -13.84 -5.67
CA ILE A 292 13.42 -14.39 -5.56
C ILE A 292 13.53 -15.66 -4.72
N VAL A 293 12.91 -15.69 -3.54
CA VAL A 293 13.10 -16.80 -2.60
C VAL A 293 11.82 -17.17 -1.85
N GLY A 294 11.54 -18.47 -1.80
CA GLY A 294 10.34 -19.16 -1.32
C GLY A 294 9.08 -18.35 -1.26
N ASN A 295 8.62 -18.03 -2.47
CA ASN A 295 7.25 -17.66 -2.73
C ASN A 295 6.46 -18.93 -3.10
N ALA A 296 5.16 -18.88 -2.88
CA ALA A 296 4.21 -19.91 -3.29
C ALA A 296 3.46 -19.49 -4.55
N TYR A 297 3.24 -20.44 -5.46
CA TYR A 297 2.69 -20.18 -6.80
C TYR A 297 1.58 -21.19 -7.13
N GLY A 298 0.36 -20.72 -7.37
CA GLY A 298 -0.75 -21.54 -7.86
C GLY A 298 -1.53 -20.84 -8.96
N GLY A 299 -2.07 -21.62 -9.90
CA GLY A 299 -2.89 -21.13 -11.02
C GLY A 299 -2.16 -20.27 -12.07
N VAL A 300 -0.84 -20.09 -11.97
CA VAL A 300 -0.02 -19.33 -12.93
C VAL A 300 0.60 -20.24 -14.00
N THR A 301 0.76 -19.72 -15.22
CA THR A 301 1.50 -20.44 -16.28
C THR A 301 3.02 -20.40 -16.03
N ASN A 302 3.55 -19.23 -15.69
CA ASN A 302 4.96 -19.03 -15.36
C ASN A 302 5.11 -18.47 -13.95
N GLN A 303 6.00 -19.05 -13.14
CA GLN A 303 6.35 -18.46 -11.83
C GLN A 303 7.17 -17.18 -12.01
N VAL A 304 8.12 -17.21 -12.96
CA VAL A 304 8.96 -16.07 -13.33
C VAL A 304 9.13 -16.11 -14.85
N ASN A 305 8.93 -14.98 -15.51
CA ASN A 305 9.17 -14.77 -16.94
C ASN A 305 10.18 -13.64 -17.15
N GLY A 306 11.15 -13.86 -18.05
CA GLY A 306 12.16 -12.85 -18.43
C GLY A 306 13.37 -12.71 -17.49
N GLY A 307 14.04 -11.56 -17.54
CA GLY A 307 15.17 -11.17 -16.67
C GLY A 307 16.50 -11.97 -16.77
N GLY A 308 16.69 -12.71 -17.87
CA GLY A 308 17.97 -13.36 -18.20
C GLY A 308 18.26 -14.67 -17.45
N THR A 309 19.40 -15.30 -17.75
CA THR A 309 19.73 -16.66 -17.26
C THR A 309 20.19 -16.73 -15.81
N ASN A 310 20.43 -15.58 -15.16
CA ASN A 310 21.01 -15.52 -13.81
C ASN A 310 19.95 -15.38 -12.71
N LEU A 311 18.69 -15.12 -13.07
CA LEU A 311 17.61 -15.08 -12.10
C LEU A 311 17.34 -16.46 -11.54
N GLN A 312 17.36 -16.56 -10.21
CA GLN A 312 17.05 -17.78 -9.49
C GLN A 312 15.78 -17.58 -8.70
N ASN A 313 14.83 -18.51 -8.85
CA ASN A 313 13.70 -18.67 -7.97
C ASN A 313 14.03 -19.80 -6.98
N LEU A 314 14.52 -19.42 -5.81
CA LEU A 314 14.98 -20.36 -4.79
C LEU A 314 13.81 -20.81 -3.92
N ASP A 315 13.79 -22.07 -3.50
CA ASP A 315 12.81 -22.63 -2.56
C ASP A 315 11.33 -22.39 -2.93
N ALA A 316 11.01 -22.33 -4.22
CA ALA A 316 9.66 -22.11 -4.71
C ALA A 316 8.69 -23.21 -4.25
N VAL A 317 7.51 -22.82 -3.80
CA VAL A 317 6.42 -23.72 -3.44
C VAL A 317 5.40 -23.73 -4.58
N THR A 318 5.12 -24.89 -5.17
CA THR A 318 4.09 -25.03 -6.20
C THR A 318 2.80 -25.48 -5.55
N LEU A 319 1.71 -24.75 -5.78
CA LEU A 319 0.38 -25.04 -5.28
C LEU A 319 -0.47 -25.69 -6.38
N SER A 320 -1.11 -26.81 -6.06
CA SER A 320 -2.13 -27.46 -6.90
C SER A 320 -3.55 -27.04 -6.58
N ASP A 321 -3.77 -26.41 -5.42
CA ASP A 321 -5.07 -26.01 -4.90
C ASP A 321 -5.03 -24.59 -4.31
N ASP A 322 -6.21 -24.02 -4.08
CA ASP A 322 -6.35 -22.70 -3.45
C ASP A 322 -5.75 -22.72 -2.03
N PRO A 323 -4.83 -21.81 -1.69
CA PRO A 323 -4.24 -21.78 -0.37
C PRO A 323 -5.16 -21.18 0.71
N PHE A 324 -6.24 -20.51 0.32
CA PHE A 324 -7.05 -19.71 1.23
C PHE A 324 -8.31 -20.43 1.69
N THR A 325 -8.82 -20.04 2.87
CA THR A 325 -10.12 -20.51 3.38
C THR A 325 -11.25 -20.05 2.48
N ASP A 326 -11.26 -18.76 2.11
CA ASP A 326 -12.25 -18.18 1.20
C ASP A 326 -11.73 -16.86 0.58
N GLY A 327 -10.70 -16.97 -0.28
CA GLY A 327 -10.06 -15.81 -0.91
C GLY A 327 -11.02 -14.95 -1.74
N ALA A 328 -12.05 -15.57 -2.33
CA ALA A 328 -13.10 -14.87 -3.09
C ALA A 328 -13.94 -13.92 -2.22
N ASN A 329 -14.08 -14.21 -0.92
CA ASN A 329 -14.76 -13.35 0.05
C ASN A 329 -13.77 -12.60 0.96
N LEU A 330 -12.52 -12.43 0.52
CA LEU A 330 -11.46 -11.70 1.21
C LEU A 330 -10.99 -12.35 2.53
N ASP A 331 -11.24 -13.65 2.72
CA ASP A 331 -10.63 -14.42 3.81
C ASP A 331 -9.35 -15.12 3.30
N PHE A 332 -8.23 -14.40 3.47
CA PHE A 332 -6.89 -14.88 3.10
C PHE A 332 -6.22 -15.69 4.21
N SER A 333 -6.95 -16.18 5.21
CA SER A 333 -6.41 -17.19 6.14
C SER A 333 -6.05 -18.46 5.37
N LEU A 334 -4.94 -19.11 5.74
CA LEU A 334 -4.50 -20.33 5.05
C LEU A 334 -5.35 -21.53 5.47
N ASN A 335 -5.89 -22.26 4.49
CA ASN A 335 -6.65 -23.50 4.73
C ASN A 335 -5.71 -24.68 5.07
N SER A 336 -6.27 -25.85 5.37
CA SER A 336 -5.49 -27.07 5.67
C SER A 336 -5.45 -28.07 4.51
N THR A 337 -5.73 -27.61 3.30
CA THR A 337 -5.76 -28.43 2.08
C THR A 337 -4.33 -28.71 1.61
N SER A 338 -3.99 -29.99 1.41
CA SER A 338 -2.72 -30.42 0.79
C SER A 338 -2.64 -29.90 -0.64
N GLY A 339 -1.48 -29.39 -1.05
CA GLY A 339 -1.34 -28.72 -2.34
C GLY A 339 -1.81 -27.25 -2.34
N GLY A 340 -2.36 -26.76 -1.22
CA GLY A 340 -2.80 -25.38 -1.03
C GLY A 340 -2.23 -24.80 0.27
N GLY A 341 -3.11 -24.52 1.25
CA GLY A 341 -2.74 -23.78 2.45
C GLY A 341 -1.82 -24.58 3.38
N ALA A 342 -1.89 -25.92 3.34
CA ALA A 342 -0.97 -26.78 4.09
C ALA A 342 0.48 -26.62 3.59
N ASP A 343 0.70 -26.60 2.28
CA ASP A 343 2.04 -26.47 1.69
C ASP A 343 2.65 -25.10 1.99
N CYS A 344 1.84 -24.03 2.04
CA CYS A 344 2.28 -22.72 2.51
C CYS A 344 2.68 -22.71 4.00
N LYS A 345 1.98 -23.47 4.86
CA LYS A 345 2.30 -23.60 6.29
C LYS A 345 3.56 -24.46 6.53
N ASP A 346 3.73 -25.51 5.73
CA ASP A 346 4.82 -26.48 5.84
C ASP A 346 6.12 -26.01 5.18
N ALA A 347 6.03 -25.01 4.30
CA ALA A 347 7.20 -24.33 3.79
C ALA A 347 8.01 -23.80 4.98
N ALA A 348 9.20 -24.32 5.21
CA ALA A 348 10.03 -23.93 6.34
C ALA A 348 11.06 -22.87 5.90
N TYR A 349 11.51 -22.02 6.82
CA TYR A 349 12.86 -21.48 6.70
C TYR A 349 13.84 -22.67 6.65
N PRO A 350 15.10 -22.50 6.20
CA PRO A 350 16.10 -23.56 6.33
C PRO A 350 16.02 -24.17 7.74
N THR A 351 15.60 -25.44 7.82
CA THR A 351 15.40 -26.17 9.09
C THR A 351 16.71 -26.33 9.87
N THR A 352 17.81 -26.04 9.19
CA THR A 352 19.14 -25.82 9.74
C THR A 352 19.56 -24.38 9.47
N ILE A 353 19.22 -23.45 10.36
CA ILE A 353 20.03 -22.24 10.51
C ILE A 353 21.37 -22.72 11.06
N GLN A 354 22.49 -22.39 10.41
CA GLN A 354 23.79 -22.95 10.82
C GLN A 354 24.07 -22.68 12.31
N GLY A 355 24.16 -23.76 13.10
CA GLY A 355 24.39 -23.68 14.54
C GLY A 355 23.11 -23.62 15.41
N LEU A 356 21.92 -23.65 14.81
CA LEU A 356 20.63 -23.65 15.50
C LEU A 356 19.72 -24.74 14.90
N ALA A 357 19.17 -25.62 15.76
CA ALA A 357 18.03 -26.44 15.37
C ALA A 357 16.76 -25.60 15.58
N SER A 358 15.97 -25.37 14.54
CA SER A 358 14.65 -24.75 14.69
C SER A 358 13.56 -25.64 14.12
N THR A 359 12.39 -25.60 14.75
CA THR A 359 11.14 -26.20 14.25
C THR A 359 10.24 -25.13 13.61
N SER A 360 10.82 -23.99 13.22
CA SER A 360 10.07 -22.83 12.75
C SER A 360 9.60 -23.02 11.31
N GLY A 361 8.28 -22.97 11.10
CA GLY A 361 7.69 -22.79 9.78
C GLY A 361 7.99 -21.40 9.22
N ARG A 362 7.97 -21.25 7.90
CA ARG A 362 8.05 -19.97 7.21
C ARG A 362 6.66 -19.37 7.17
N HIS A 363 6.53 -18.09 7.48
CA HIS A 363 5.29 -17.38 7.19
C HIS A 363 5.34 -16.96 5.72
N ILE A 364 4.44 -17.49 4.90
CA ILE A 364 4.27 -17.09 3.49
C ILE A 364 2.91 -16.41 3.35
N GLY A 365 2.88 -15.24 2.72
CA GLY A 365 1.69 -14.44 2.47
C GLY A 365 1.40 -13.38 3.54
N ALA A 366 0.38 -12.56 3.28
CA ALA A 366 0.00 -11.42 4.12
C ALA A 366 -0.68 -11.82 5.43
N SER A 367 -1.43 -12.93 5.43
CA SER A 367 -2.04 -13.48 6.63
C SER A 367 -1.11 -14.54 7.21
N GLN A 368 -0.42 -14.20 8.29
CA GLN A 368 0.51 -15.11 8.94
C GLN A 368 -0.23 -16.19 9.71
N TYR A 369 0.17 -17.44 9.52
CA TYR A 369 -0.32 -18.56 10.31
C TYR A 369 0.05 -18.38 11.78
N THR A 370 -0.94 -18.42 12.67
CA THR A 370 -0.71 -18.63 14.10
C THR A 370 -0.78 -20.12 14.36
N ALA A 371 0.31 -20.72 14.83
CA ALA A 371 0.29 -22.13 15.23
C ALA A 371 -0.85 -22.39 16.21
N GLU A 372 -1.63 -23.45 15.97
CA GLU A 372 -2.63 -23.97 16.91
C GLU A 372 -1.92 -24.39 18.22
N GLY A 373 -1.73 -23.41 19.12
CA GLY A 373 -0.90 -23.59 20.30
C GLY A 373 -0.21 -22.33 20.81
N GLY A 374 -0.84 -21.16 20.70
CA GLY A 374 -0.58 -19.99 21.55
C GLY A 374 0.88 -19.73 21.95
N GLU A 375 1.75 -19.47 20.98
CA GLU A 375 2.96 -18.69 21.27
C GLU A 375 2.64 -17.22 20.97
N SER A 376 2.26 -16.49 22.01
CA SER A 376 2.21 -15.04 21.96
C SER A 376 3.62 -14.52 21.75
N ILE A 377 3.96 -14.13 20.52
CA ILE A 377 5.06 -13.20 20.32
C ILE A 377 4.57 -11.83 20.83
N SER A 378 4.85 -11.56 22.11
CA SER A 378 4.70 -10.23 22.70
C SER A 378 5.78 -9.34 22.08
N ILE A 379 5.44 -8.56 21.06
CA ILE A 379 6.24 -7.41 20.63
C ILE A 379 5.62 -6.17 21.25
N PHE A 380 6.12 -5.79 22.42
CA PHE A 380 6.12 -4.40 22.87
C PHE A 380 7.57 -3.98 23.03
#